data_AF-A0A832VGI6-F1
#
_entry.id   AF-A0A832VGI6-F1
#
_cell.length_a   1.000
_cell.length_b   1.000
_cell.length_c   1.000
_cell.angle_alpha   90.00
_cell.angle_beta   90.00
_cell.angle_gamma   90.00
#
_symmetry.space_group_name_H-M   'P 1'
#
loop_
_entity.id
_entity.type
_entity.pdbx_description
1 polymer ?
#
loop_
_entity_poly.entity_id
_entity_poly.type
_entity_poly.pdbx_seq_one_letter_code
_entity_poly.pdbx_strand_id
1 'polypeptide(L)'
;MYDYEKWATNALLLVGGLLFGGVTLNVLGIENPLTDFLYQYYLDPIIGESSSDVGYNTINTLTYAALLGLFALALAAWLRRLGIDPSDATILALVPYVFWAAFGEVVEDASMFNATLEPYFVSPGIHFQTAVWVVIAGAAGYRIANSGSVAEEELRTRVDSAATLLIGLQLVIYYLSIDSGSLASSEGFNALPMALFGITAFLLPTLLKGCLTSFTPVQRSVCLVGLGGSLVLFGALCSYAATFPDDLTLWPLAVVIGLPAVLAYKMHQIGLPAASELAERGFVAGILPPSMTEDE
;
A
#
# COMPACT_ATOMS: atom_id res chain seq x y z
N MET A 1 -19.99 12.35 11.61
CA MET A 1 -18.73 13.05 11.34
C MET A 1 -18.72 14.25 12.25
N TYR A 2 -17.59 14.47 12.89
CA TYR A 2 -17.32 15.71 13.60
C TYR A 2 -17.09 16.84 12.59
N ASP A 3 -17.23 18.08 13.04
CA ASP A 3 -17.12 19.26 12.16
C ASP A 3 -15.75 19.36 11.47
N TYR A 4 -14.67 19.00 12.18
CA TYR A 4 -13.31 18.99 11.62
C TYR A 4 -13.14 17.93 10.51
N GLU A 5 -13.79 16.78 10.61
CA GLU A 5 -13.73 15.72 9.58
C GLU A 5 -14.48 16.15 8.32
N LYS A 6 -15.60 16.85 8.49
CA LYS A 6 -16.37 17.43 7.38
C LYS A 6 -15.58 18.53 6.69
N TRP A 7 -14.91 19.38 7.46
CA TRP A 7 -14.03 20.41 6.92
C TRP A 7 -12.87 19.80 6.13
N ALA A 8 -12.18 18.80 6.68
CA ALA A 8 -11.12 18.08 5.98
C ALA A 8 -11.61 17.47 4.66
N THR A 9 -12.77 16.80 4.68
CA THR A 9 -13.37 16.22 3.46
C THR A 9 -13.67 17.29 2.41
N ASN A 10 -14.28 18.40 2.80
CA ASN A 10 -14.61 19.50 1.89
C ASN A 10 -13.35 20.18 1.33
N ALA A 11 -12.31 20.35 2.14
CA ALA A 11 -11.04 20.90 1.71
C ALA A 11 -10.36 20.01 0.65
N LEU A 12 -10.35 18.69 0.86
CA LEU A 12 -9.85 17.73 -0.12
C LEU A 12 -10.66 17.75 -1.42
N LEU A 13 -11.99 17.82 -1.34
CA LEU A 13 -12.85 17.94 -2.52
C LEU A 13 -12.60 19.23 -3.29
N LEU A 14 -12.38 20.35 -2.58
CA LEU A 14 -12.01 21.63 -3.19
C LEU A 14 -10.66 21.52 -3.91
N VAL A 15 -9.62 21.00 -3.25
CA VAL A 15 -8.29 20.84 -3.86
C VAL A 15 -8.35 19.90 -5.06
N GLY A 16 -9.02 18.75 -4.94
CA GLY A 16 -9.22 17.82 -6.03
C GLY A 16 -9.98 18.46 -7.20
N GLY A 17 -10.99 19.26 -6.91
CA GLY A 17 -11.73 20.03 -7.92
C GLY A 17 -10.88 21.09 -8.62
N LEU A 18 -10.01 21.80 -7.90
CA LEU A 18 -9.07 22.76 -8.46
C LEU A 18 -8.03 22.09 -9.36
N LEU A 19 -7.45 20.97 -8.91
CA LEU A 19 -6.49 20.19 -9.69
C LEU A 19 -7.15 19.66 -10.98
N PHE A 20 -8.29 18.99 -10.84
CA PHE A 20 -9.03 18.47 -12.00
C PHE A 20 -9.46 19.58 -12.95
N GLY A 21 -9.93 20.71 -12.42
CA GLY A 21 -10.28 21.89 -13.20
C GLY A 21 -9.09 22.44 -13.99
N GLY A 22 -7.95 22.65 -13.34
CA GLY A 22 -6.74 23.17 -13.98
C GLY A 22 -6.15 22.24 -15.04
N VAL A 23 -6.16 20.92 -14.80
CA VAL A 23 -5.74 19.94 -15.81
C VAL A 23 -6.73 19.90 -16.99
N THR A 24 -8.04 19.92 -16.72
CA THR A 24 -9.05 19.94 -17.79
C THR A 24 -8.93 21.20 -18.64
N LEU A 25 -8.74 22.37 -18.03
CA LEU A 25 -8.53 23.62 -18.76
C LEU A 25 -7.26 23.60 -19.62
N ASN A 26 -6.17 22.99 -19.12
CA ASN A 26 -4.95 22.78 -19.89
C ASN A 26 -5.21 21.90 -21.14
N VAL A 27 -5.88 20.76 -20.97
CA VAL A 27 -6.24 19.85 -22.08
C VAL A 27 -7.13 20.54 -23.11
N LEU A 28 -8.01 21.44 -22.67
CA LEU A 28 -8.85 22.25 -23.56
C LEU A 28 -8.11 23.44 -24.20
N GLY A 29 -6.83 23.65 -23.89
CA GLY A 29 -6.01 24.74 -24.42
C GLY A 29 -6.42 26.13 -23.92
N ILE A 30 -7.07 26.21 -22.75
CA ILE A 30 -7.54 27.46 -22.16
C ILE A 30 -6.49 27.97 -21.17
N GLU A 31 -5.81 29.06 -21.54
CA GLU A 31 -4.87 29.76 -20.64
C GLU A 31 -5.61 30.30 -19.42
N ASN A 32 -5.10 29.98 -18.23
CA ASN A 32 -5.66 30.46 -16.97
C ASN A 32 -4.61 30.38 -15.85
N PRO A 33 -4.68 31.28 -14.86
CA PRO A 33 -3.67 31.37 -13.80
C PRO A 33 -3.63 30.15 -12.88
N LEU A 34 -4.72 29.36 -12.82
CA LEU A 34 -4.77 28.14 -12.01
C LEU A 34 -3.93 27.04 -12.65
N THR A 35 -4.01 26.85 -13.97
CA THR A 35 -3.17 25.91 -14.71
C THR A 35 -1.70 26.27 -14.56
N ASP A 36 -1.31 27.53 -14.77
CA ASP A 36 0.08 27.96 -14.66
C ASP A 36 0.66 27.67 -13.26
N PHE A 37 -0.11 27.98 -12.22
CA PHE A 37 0.26 27.70 -10.83
C PHE A 37 0.42 26.20 -10.56
N LEU A 38 -0.51 25.37 -11.06
CA LEU A 38 -0.46 23.91 -10.85
C LEU A 38 0.73 23.28 -11.57
N TYR A 39 1.03 23.70 -12.80
CA TYR A 39 2.16 23.19 -13.55
C TYR A 39 3.49 23.61 -12.91
N GLN A 40 3.66 24.90 -12.61
CA GLN A 40 4.89 25.44 -12.03
C GLN A 40 5.26 24.78 -10.69
N TYR A 41 4.30 24.61 -9.78
CA TYR A 41 4.62 24.19 -8.42
C TYR A 41 4.42 22.70 -8.17
N TYR A 42 3.59 22.00 -8.96
CA TYR A 42 3.22 20.61 -8.69
C TYR A 42 3.50 19.67 -9.86
N LEU A 43 2.96 19.91 -11.07
CA LEU A 43 3.05 18.91 -12.15
C LEU A 43 4.42 18.88 -12.82
N ASP A 44 5.03 20.02 -13.14
CA ASP A 44 6.35 20.05 -13.79
C ASP A 44 7.44 19.45 -12.89
N PRO A 45 7.48 19.71 -11.56
CA PRO A 45 8.39 19.00 -10.67
C PRO A 45 8.22 17.48 -10.68
N ILE A 46 6.98 16.97 -10.67
CA ILE A 46 6.72 15.51 -10.71
C ILE A 46 7.20 14.91 -12.04
N ILE A 47 6.94 15.58 -13.17
CA ILE A 47 7.39 15.12 -14.50
C ILE A 47 8.93 15.21 -14.62
N GLY A 48 9.55 16.20 -13.98
CA GLY A 48 11.00 16.36 -13.92
C GLY A 48 11.68 15.31 -13.02
N GLU A 49 11.03 14.89 -11.94
CA GLU A 49 11.51 13.84 -11.03
C GLU A 49 11.69 12.51 -11.78
N SER A 50 10.71 12.12 -12.61
CA SER A 50 10.78 10.88 -13.41
C SER A 50 11.84 10.89 -14.52
N SER A 51 12.60 11.97 -14.69
CA SER A 51 13.59 12.10 -15.76
C SER A 51 14.96 12.65 -15.32
N SER A 52 15.06 13.28 -14.15
CA SER A 52 16.26 14.02 -13.76
C SER A 52 16.47 14.30 -12.25
N ASP A 53 15.82 13.56 -11.34
CA ASP A 53 15.99 13.73 -9.88
C ASP A 53 15.76 15.18 -9.39
N VAL A 54 14.82 15.90 -10.01
CA VAL A 54 14.47 17.26 -9.58
C VAL A 54 13.62 17.18 -8.31
N GLY A 55 14.22 17.49 -7.16
CA GLY A 55 13.56 17.39 -5.86
C GLY A 55 12.40 18.38 -5.61
N TYR A 56 11.62 18.08 -4.58
CA TYR A 56 10.49 18.89 -4.12
C TYR A 56 10.88 20.32 -3.70
N ASN A 57 10.00 21.29 -3.94
CA ASN A 57 10.14 22.67 -3.47
C ASN A 57 9.42 22.86 -2.12
N THR A 58 9.67 23.98 -1.43
CA THR A 58 9.05 24.21 -0.11
C THR A 58 7.52 24.25 -0.18
N ILE A 59 6.95 24.76 -1.27
CA ILE A 59 5.50 24.92 -1.45
C ILE A 59 4.84 23.55 -1.61
N ASN A 60 5.32 22.72 -2.54
CA ASN A 60 4.73 21.41 -2.77
C ASN A 60 4.92 20.49 -1.56
N THR A 61 6.07 20.54 -0.88
CA THR A 61 6.32 19.78 0.35
C THR A 61 5.30 20.11 1.45
N LEU A 62 5.09 21.40 1.74
CA LEU A 62 4.12 21.84 2.75
C LEU A 62 2.68 21.46 2.35
N THR A 63 2.34 21.64 1.07
CA THR A 63 1.01 21.29 0.56
C THR A 63 0.75 19.79 0.65
N TYR A 64 1.71 18.94 0.26
CA TYR A 64 1.56 17.49 0.35
C TYR A 64 1.45 17.02 1.80
N ALA A 65 2.24 17.58 2.71
CA ALA A 65 2.13 17.28 4.15
C ALA A 65 0.74 17.66 4.71
N ALA A 66 0.24 18.85 4.37
CA ALA A 66 -1.09 19.30 4.79
C ALA A 66 -2.21 18.42 4.20
N LEU A 67 -2.13 18.11 2.90
CA LEU A 67 -3.10 17.24 2.22
C LEU A 67 -3.09 15.83 2.80
N LEU A 68 -1.93 15.29 3.13
CA LEU A 68 -1.81 13.98 3.78
C LEU A 68 -2.51 13.97 5.14
N GLY A 69 -2.32 15.02 5.95
CA GLY A 69 -3.01 15.17 7.24
C GLY A 69 -4.53 15.26 7.08
N LEU A 70 -5.02 16.07 6.13
CA LEU A 70 -6.46 16.16 5.83
C LEU A 70 -7.02 14.84 5.32
N PHE A 71 -6.27 14.15 4.46
CA PHE A 71 -6.64 12.85 3.92
C PHE A 71 -6.75 11.80 5.01
N ALA A 72 -5.79 11.75 5.95
CA ALA A 72 -5.85 10.85 7.10
C ALA A 72 -7.11 11.10 7.95
N LEU A 73 -7.45 12.35 8.23
CA LEU A 73 -8.66 12.71 8.98
C LEU A 73 -9.94 12.30 8.24
N ALA A 74 -10.02 12.59 6.94
CA ALA A 74 -11.18 12.24 6.11
C ALA A 74 -11.34 10.71 5.98
N LEU A 75 -10.23 9.99 5.78
CA LEU A 75 -10.20 8.54 5.67
C LEU A 75 -10.61 7.89 6.99
N ALA A 76 -10.05 8.30 8.13
CA ALA A 76 -10.42 7.79 9.45
C ALA A 76 -11.92 7.96 9.73
N ALA A 77 -12.46 9.14 9.40
CA ALA A 77 -13.89 9.43 9.53
C ALA A 77 -14.75 8.53 8.63
N TRP A 78 -14.28 8.24 7.42
CA TRP A 78 -14.98 7.40 6.46
C TRP A 78 -14.96 5.93 6.87
N LEU A 79 -13.81 5.40 7.27
CA LEU A 79 -13.67 4.03 7.80
C LEU A 79 -14.58 3.80 9.01
N ARG A 80 -14.63 4.76 9.94
CA ARG A 80 -15.53 4.72 11.10
C ARG A 80 -17.00 4.73 10.72
N ARG A 81 -17.39 5.53 9.72
CA ARG A 81 -18.77 5.54 9.19
C ARG A 81 -19.16 4.22 8.54
N LEU A 82 -18.21 3.56 7.88
CA LEU A 82 -18.41 2.25 7.28
C LEU A 82 -18.39 1.11 8.31
N GLY A 83 -18.10 1.39 9.59
CA GLY A 83 -17.99 0.36 10.62
C GLY A 83 -16.83 -0.62 10.37
N ILE A 84 -15.79 -0.17 9.64
CA ILE A 84 -14.59 -0.97 9.43
C ILE A 84 -13.83 -1.06 10.76
N ASP A 85 -13.43 -2.28 11.11
CA ASP A 85 -12.72 -2.58 12.36
C ASP A 85 -11.42 -1.77 12.46
N PRO A 86 -11.25 -0.91 13.49
CA PRO A 86 -10.02 -0.14 13.70
C PRO A 86 -8.96 -0.90 14.51
N SER A 87 -9.16 -2.18 14.82
CA SER A 87 -8.22 -2.98 15.62
C SER A 87 -6.85 -3.17 14.97
N ASP A 88 -5.88 -3.64 15.77
CA ASP A 88 -4.53 -3.99 15.30
C ASP A 88 -4.54 -4.99 14.13
N ALA A 89 -5.61 -5.80 14.00
CA ALA A 89 -5.77 -6.71 12.86
C ALA A 89 -5.87 -5.97 11.52
N THR A 90 -6.43 -4.75 11.50
CA THR A 90 -6.45 -3.89 10.30
C THR A 90 -5.06 -3.36 9.97
N ILE A 91 -4.26 -3.02 10.97
CA ILE A 91 -2.85 -2.64 10.76
C ILE A 91 -2.10 -3.82 10.15
N LEU A 92 -2.24 -5.02 10.73
CA LEU A 92 -1.63 -6.25 10.20
C LEU A 92 -2.10 -6.58 8.78
N ALA A 93 -3.37 -6.34 8.46
CA ALA A 93 -3.90 -6.53 7.11
C ALA A 93 -3.30 -5.58 6.07
N LEU A 94 -2.81 -4.41 6.51
CA LEU A 94 -2.18 -3.39 5.65
C LEU A 94 -0.67 -3.56 5.51
N VAL A 95 0.01 -4.22 6.46
CA VAL A 95 1.46 -4.48 6.42
C VAL A 95 1.95 -5.04 5.06
N PRO A 96 1.24 -5.98 4.40
CA PRO A 96 1.67 -6.48 3.09
C PRO A 96 1.87 -5.36 2.04
N TYR A 97 1.14 -4.25 2.13
CA TYR A 97 1.28 -3.14 1.20
C TYR A 97 2.58 -2.33 1.38
N VAL A 98 3.23 -2.42 2.55
CA VAL A 98 4.57 -1.87 2.76
C VAL A 98 5.58 -2.62 1.89
N PHE A 99 5.49 -3.96 1.88
CA PHE A 99 6.31 -4.79 1.01
C PHE A 99 5.94 -4.62 -0.46
N TRP A 100 4.64 -4.53 -0.77
CA TRP A 100 4.16 -4.26 -2.12
C TRP A 100 4.80 -2.99 -2.70
N ALA A 101 4.78 -1.89 -1.96
CA ALA A 101 5.36 -0.63 -2.40
C ALA A 101 6.89 -0.74 -2.52
N ALA A 102 7.56 -1.24 -1.48
CA ALA A 102 9.02 -1.38 -1.51
C ALA A 102 9.51 -2.28 -2.66
N PHE A 103 8.84 -3.40 -2.94
CA PHE A 103 9.20 -4.25 -4.07
C PHE A 103 8.88 -3.59 -5.41
N GLY A 104 7.78 -2.87 -5.51
CA GLY A 104 7.42 -2.14 -6.72
C GLY A 104 8.47 -1.09 -7.10
N GLU A 105 8.90 -0.29 -6.13
CA GLU A 105 9.97 0.71 -6.29
C GLU A 105 11.29 0.06 -6.70
N VAL A 106 11.71 -1.05 -6.06
CA VAL A 106 12.96 -1.74 -6.45
C VAL A 106 12.86 -2.38 -7.85
N VAL A 107 11.67 -2.86 -8.26
CA VAL A 107 11.46 -3.37 -9.64
C VAL A 107 11.56 -2.24 -10.66
N GLU A 108 11.11 -1.04 -10.28
CA GLU A 108 11.20 0.18 -11.08
C GLU A 108 12.66 0.68 -11.16
N ASP A 109 13.38 0.78 -10.04
CA ASP A 109 14.81 1.13 -9.98
C ASP A 109 15.67 0.19 -10.85
N ALA A 110 15.28 -1.08 -10.93
CA ALA A 110 15.91 -2.09 -11.77
C ALA A 110 15.56 -1.93 -13.28
N SER A 111 14.82 -0.89 -13.65
CA SER A 111 14.33 -0.60 -15.01
C SER A 111 13.61 -1.79 -15.65
N MET A 112 12.86 -2.56 -14.85
CA MET A 112 12.14 -3.74 -15.35
C MET A 112 10.78 -3.39 -15.95
N PHE A 113 10.11 -2.35 -15.46
CA PHE A 113 8.83 -1.92 -16.02
C PHE A 113 9.00 -1.25 -17.39
N ASN A 114 7.91 -1.17 -18.15
CA ASN A 114 7.88 -0.37 -19.36
C ASN A 114 7.59 1.10 -19.01
N ALA A 115 7.84 1.98 -19.97
CA ALA A 115 7.65 3.43 -19.81
C ALA A 115 6.21 3.87 -19.47
N THR A 116 5.21 2.99 -19.63
CA THR A 116 3.81 3.31 -19.27
C THR A 116 3.56 3.11 -17.78
N LEU A 117 4.15 2.06 -17.17
CA LEU A 117 3.90 1.70 -15.78
C LEU A 117 4.96 2.25 -14.82
N GLU A 118 6.18 2.45 -15.30
CA GLU A 118 7.32 3.00 -14.54
C GLU A 118 6.96 4.25 -13.72
N PRO A 119 6.29 5.30 -14.26
CA PRO A 119 5.97 6.50 -13.47
C PRO A 119 5.00 6.26 -12.30
N TYR A 120 4.27 5.14 -12.29
CA TYR A 120 3.36 4.80 -11.20
C TYR A 120 4.06 4.12 -10.03
N PHE A 121 5.31 3.68 -10.19
CA PHE A 121 6.11 3.08 -9.12
C PHE A 121 7.18 4.03 -8.55
N VAL A 122 7.25 5.27 -9.06
CA VAL A 122 8.01 6.38 -8.47
C VAL A 122 7.09 7.23 -7.57
N SER A 123 7.66 8.00 -6.65
CA SER A 123 6.90 8.97 -5.84
C SER A 123 6.37 10.15 -6.70
N PRO A 124 5.13 10.64 -6.46
CA PRO A 124 4.13 10.15 -5.50
C PRO A 124 3.23 9.01 -6.03
N GLY A 125 3.42 8.58 -7.29
CA GLY A 125 2.58 7.61 -8.00
C GLY A 125 2.35 6.30 -7.24
N ILE A 126 3.41 5.78 -6.61
CA ILE A 126 3.35 4.49 -5.90
C ILE A 126 2.35 4.50 -4.74
N HIS A 127 2.22 5.62 -4.05
CA HIS A 127 1.27 5.77 -2.95
C HIS A 127 -0.18 5.74 -3.45
N PHE A 128 -0.45 6.36 -4.60
CA PHE A 128 -1.78 6.31 -5.21
C PHE A 128 -2.13 4.91 -5.70
N GLN A 129 -1.19 4.22 -6.34
CA GLN A 129 -1.42 2.85 -6.80
C GLN A 129 -1.65 1.90 -5.63
N THR A 130 -0.84 2.01 -4.57
CA THR A 130 -1.04 1.28 -3.30
C THR A 130 -2.45 1.54 -2.76
N ALA A 131 -2.85 2.81 -2.67
CA ALA A 131 -4.17 3.19 -2.17
C ALA A 131 -5.31 2.63 -3.03
N VAL A 132 -5.17 2.64 -4.37
CA VAL A 132 -6.16 2.06 -5.29
C VAL A 132 -6.35 0.58 -5.01
N TRP A 133 -5.28 -0.19 -4.85
CA TRP A 133 -5.38 -1.61 -4.55
C TRP A 133 -6.00 -1.89 -3.18
N VAL A 134 -5.61 -1.13 -2.15
CA VAL A 134 -6.21 -1.23 -0.80
C VAL A 134 -7.70 -0.93 -0.86
N VAL A 135 -8.11 0.15 -1.53
CA VAL A 135 -9.51 0.56 -1.63
C VAL A 135 -10.33 -0.45 -2.42
N ILE A 136 -9.82 -0.98 -3.54
CA ILE A 136 -10.54 -1.99 -4.34
C ILE A 136 -10.69 -3.29 -3.54
N ALA A 137 -9.64 -3.77 -2.88
CA ALA A 137 -9.69 -4.97 -2.05
C ALA A 137 -10.63 -4.78 -0.85
N GLY A 138 -10.50 -3.65 -0.14
CA GLY A 138 -11.37 -3.30 0.98
C GLY A 138 -12.84 -3.19 0.55
N ALA A 139 -13.12 -2.57 -0.61
CA ALA A 139 -14.46 -2.46 -1.17
C ALA A 139 -15.03 -3.83 -1.58
N ALA A 140 -14.22 -4.73 -2.14
CA ALA A 140 -14.63 -6.09 -2.46
C ALA A 140 -15.03 -6.85 -1.18
N GLY A 141 -14.15 -6.84 -0.17
CA GLY A 141 -14.43 -7.45 1.14
C GLY A 141 -15.66 -6.84 1.81
N TYR A 142 -15.83 -5.52 1.75
CA TYR A 142 -16.96 -4.80 2.34
C TYR A 142 -18.29 -5.14 1.64
N ARG A 143 -18.29 -5.20 0.31
CA ARG A 143 -19.48 -5.60 -0.47
C ARG A 143 -19.89 -7.03 -0.16
N ILE A 144 -18.92 -7.94 -0.04
CA ILE A 144 -19.18 -9.34 0.30
C ILE A 144 -19.73 -9.45 1.72
N ALA A 145 -19.14 -8.73 2.68
CA ALA A 145 -19.61 -8.66 4.07
C ALA A 145 -21.08 -8.20 4.17
N ASN A 146 -21.51 -7.32 3.28
CA ASN A 146 -22.86 -6.75 3.26
C ASN A 146 -23.81 -7.40 2.24
N SER A 147 -23.44 -8.54 1.65
CA SER A 147 -24.21 -9.18 0.56
C SER A 147 -25.45 -9.99 1.02
N GLY A 148 -25.77 -9.97 2.32
CA GLY A 148 -26.92 -10.67 2.93
C GLY A 148 -26.52 -11.70 3.98
N SER A 149 -27.51 -12.39 4.56
CA SER A 149 -27.28 -13.43 5.58
C SER A 149 -26.82 -14.73 4.93
N VAL A 150 -25.52 -14.82 4.66
CA VAL A 150 -24.85 -16.00 4.12
C VAL A 150 -23.99 -16.63 5.23
N ALA A 151 -23.79 -17.95 5.21
CA ALA A 151 -22.92 -18.63 6.16
C ALA A 151 -21.47 -18.08 6.09
N GLU A 152 -20.80 -17.99 7.23
CA GLU A 152 -19.44 -17.41 7.31
C GLU A 152 -18.43 -18.10 6.38
N GLU A 153 -18.54 -19.43 6.21
CA GLU A 153 -17.64 -20.20 5.34
C GLU A 153 -17.82 -19.84 3.85
N GLU A 154 -19.06 -19.64 3.42
CA GLU A 154 -19.35 -19.20 2.06
C GLU A 154 -18.88 -17.75 1.86
N LEU A 155 -19.05 -16.89 2.86
CA LEU A 155 -18.57 -15.51 2.81
C LEU A 155 -17.04 -15.45 2.67
N ARG A 156 -16.31 -16.27 3.43
CA ARG A 156 -14.85 -16.43 3.28
C ARG A 156 -14.45 -16.93 1.90
N THR A 157 -15.16 -17.94 1.37
CA THR A 157 -14.89 -18.47 0.03
C THR A 157 -15.09 -17.41 -1.07
N ARG A 158 -16.11 -16.56 -0.93
CA ARG A 158 -16.33 -15.41 -1.83
C ARG A 158 -15.21 -14.38 -1.73
N VAL A 159 -14.74 -14.08 -0.51
CA VAL A 159 -13.59 -13.18 -0.30
C VAL A 159 -12.32 -13.75 -0.93
N ASP A 160 -12.05 -15.04 -0.74
CA ASP A 160 -10.87 -15.71 -1.30
C ASP A 160 -10.92 -15.68 -2.83
N SER A 161 -12.09 -15.92 -3.42
CA SER A 161 -12.30 -15.86 -4.86
C SER A 161 -12.10 -14.44 -5.41
N ALA A 162 -12.62 -13.42 -4.72
CA ALA A 162 -12.41 -12.02 -5.09
C ALA A 162 -10.93 -11.63 -4.98
N ALA A 163 -10.24 -12.07 -3.92
CA ALA A 163 -8.81 -11.86 -3.75
C ALA A 163 -8.00 -12.53 -4.88
N THR A 164 -8.29 -13.78 -5.24
CA THR A 164 -7.65 -14.47 -6.37
C THR A 164 -7.80 -13.70 -7.68
N LEU A 165 -9.00 -13.14 -7.96
CA LEU A 165 -9.21 -12.33 -9.15
C LEU A 165 -8.38 -11.04 -9.14
N LEU A 166 -8.31 -10.34 -8.00
CA LEU A 166 -7.53 -9.10 -7.88
C LEU A 166 -6.02 -9.37 -7.93
N ILE A 167 -5.54 -10.47 -7.36
CA ILE A 167 -4.14 -10.90 -7.48
C ILE A 167 -3.83 -11.29 -8.92
N GLY A 168 -4.74 -12.01 -9.60
CA GLY A 168 -4.61 -12.33 -11.02
C GLY A 168 -4.54 -11.08 -11.90
N LEU A 169 -5.32 -10.04 -11.58
CA LEU A 169 -5.25 -8.76 -12.29
C LEU A 169 -3.89 -8.07 -12.09
N GLN A 170 -3.38 -8.02 -10.85
CA GLN A 170 -2.03 -7.51 -10.57
C GLN A 170 -0.96 -8.29 -11.32
N LEU A 171 -1.03 -9.62 -11.30
CA LEU A 171 -0.13 -10.51 -12.03
C LEU A 171 -0.11 -10.16 -13.53
N VAL A 172 -1.27 -10.02 -14.16
CA VAL A 172 -1.37 -9.69 -15.58
C VAL A 172 -0.79 -8.29 -15.86
N ILE A 173 -1.15 -7.28 -15.08
CA ILE A 173 -0.67 -5.91 -15.28
C ILE A 173 0.87 -5.85 -15.18
N TYR A 174 1.44 -6.41 -14.11
CA TYR A 174 2.88 -6.32 -13.87
C TYR A 174 3.67 -7.21 -14.82
N TYR A 175 3.20 -8.44 -15.08
CA TYR A 175 3.86 -9.33 -16.04
C TYR A 175 3.90 -8.70 -17.44
N LEU A 176 2.78 -8.17 -17.95
CA LEU A 176 2.75 -7.54 -19.27
C LEU A 176 3.68 -6.31 -19.34
N SER A 177 3.74 -5.54 -18.26
CA SER A 177 4.66 -4.40 -18.19
C SER A 177 6.12 -4.83 -18.16
N ILE A 178 6.46 -5.87 -17.40
CA ILE A 178 7.84 -6.36 -17.29
C ILE A 178 8.29 -7.01 -18.59
N ASP A 179 7.45 -7.87 -19.18
CA ASP A 179 7.72 -8.57 -20.44
C ASP A 179 7.97 -7.60 -21.61
N SER A 180 7.27 -6.45 -21.61
CA SER A 180 7.48 -5.37 -22.58
C SER A 180 8.57 -4.37 -22.18
N GLY A 181 9.21 -4.55 -21.01
CA GLY A 181 10.33 -3.75 -20.54
C GLY A 181 11.64 -4.08 -21.27
N SER A 182 12.58 -3.14 -21.25
CA SER A 182 13.89 -3.28 -21.91
C SER A 182 14.71 -4.43 -21.35
N LEU A 183 14.59 -4.71 -20.06
CA LEU A 183 15.38 -5.72 -19.38
C LEU A 183 14.91 -7.16 -19.65
N ALA A 184 13.60 -7.40 -19.63
CA ALA A 184 13.04 -8.72 -19.93
C ALA A 184 13.19 -9.12 -21.40
N SER A 185 13.35 -8.13 -22.28
CA SER A 185 13.63 -8.31 -23.71
C SER A 185 15.10 -8.68 -24.01
N SER A 186 15.97 -8.68 -23.00
CA SER A 186 17.39 -9.02 -23.17
C SER A 186 17.61 -10.52 -23.37
N GLU A 187 18.59 -10.90 -24.20
CA GLU A 187 18.98 -12.30 -24.35
C GLU A 187 19.48 -12.86 -23.01
N GLY A 188 18.84 -13.93 -22.53
CA GLY A 188 19.25 -14.63 -21.30
C GLY A 188 18.44 -14.28 -20.05
N PHE A 189 17.41 -13.43 -20.14
CA PHE A 189 16.53 -13.13 -19.01
C PHE A 189 15.81 -14.39 -18.50
N ASN A 190 15.97 -14.69 -17.21
CA ASN A 190 15.36 -15.84 -16.58
C ASN A 190 13.99 -15.48 -15.98
N ALA A 191 12.92 -15.67 -16.75
CA ALA A 191 11.54 -15.41 -16.31
C ALA A 191 10.96 -16.51 -15.39
N LEU A 192 11.68 -17.61 -15.14
CA LEU A 192 11.14 -18.74 -14.37
C LEU A 192 10.76 -18.36 -12.92
N PRO A 193 11.60 -17.65 -12.13
CA PRO A 193 11.21 -17.21 -10.79
C PRO A 193 9.93 -16.39 -10.79
N MET A 194 9.80 -15.40 -11.67
CA MET A 194 8.59 -14.58 -11.81
C MET A 194 7.36 -15.44 -12.07
N ALA A 195 7.45 -16.45 -12.95
CA ALA A 195 6.33 -17.37 -13.21
C ALA A 195 5.97 -18.23 -11.97
N LEU A 196 6.96 -18.78 -11.27
CA LEU A 196 6.74 -19.61 -10.08
C LEU A 196 6.10 -18.80 -8.94
N PHE A 197 6.60 -17.59 -8.68
CA PHE A 197 6.03 -16.70 -7.67
C PHE A 197 4.66 -16.18 -8.10
N GLY A 198 4.44 -15.91 -9.38
CA GLY A 198 3.12 -15.55 -9.91
C GLY A 198 2.06 -16.64 -9.72
N ILE A 199 2.41 -17.91 -9.99
CA ILE A 199 1.54 -19.07 -9.71
C ILE A 199 1.29 -19.19 -8.21
N THR A 200 2.33 -19.06 -7.39
CA THR A 200 2.21 -19.11 -5.92
C THR A 200 1.29 -18.00 -5.41
N ALA A 201 1.43 -16.78 -5.92
CA ALA A 201 0.59 -15.64 -5.59
C ALA A 201 -0.88 -15.89 -5.97
N PHE A 202 -1.14 -16.43 -7.17
CA PHE A 202 -2.49 -16.75 -7.62
C PHE A 202 -3.17 -17.81 -6.74
N LEU A 203 -2.39 -18.80 -6.27
CA LEU A 203 -2.86 -19.85 -5.35
C LEU A 203 -2.86 -19.39 -3.87
N LEU A 204 -2.37 -18.19 -3.56
CA LEU A 204 -2.19 -17.75 -2.18
C LEU A 204 -3.47 -17.83 -1.32
N PRO A 205 -4.66 -17.42 -1.80
CA PRO A 205 -5.89 -17.53 -1.00
C PRO A 205 -6.25 -18.97 -0.62
N THR A 206 -5.92 -19.96 -1.47
CA THR A 206 -6.15 -21.38 -1.16
C THR A 206 -5.11 -21.90 -0.18
N LEU A 207 -3.85 -21.50 -0.34
CA LEU A 207 -2.74 -21.86 0.57
C LEU A 207 -2.95 -21.31 1.99
N LEU A 208 -3.50 -20.10 2.11
CA LEU A 208 -3.73 -19.43 3.39
C LEU A 208 -5.16 -19.57 3.93
N LYS A 209 -5.96 -20.51 3.39
CA LYS A 209 -7.37 -20.68 3.75
C LYS A 209 -7.58 -20.75 5.28
N GLY A 210 -6.70 -21.46 5.99
CA GLY A 210 -6.76 -21.64 7.45
C GLY A 210 -6.05 -20.59 8.32
N CYS A 211 -5.26 -19.68 7.74
CA CYS A 211 -4.39 -18.78 8.51
C CYS A 211 -5.07 -17.46 8.91
N LEU A 212 -6.03 -16.97 8.11
CA LEU A 212 -6.69 -15.67 8.30
C LEU A 212 -8.16 -15.83 8.73
N THR A 213 -8.43 -16.76 9.64
CA THR A 213 -9.80 -17.07 10.11
C THR A 213 -10.34 -16.03 11.08
N SER A 214 -9.46 -15.40 11.86
CA SER A 214 -9.79 -14.32 12.80
C SER A 214 -10.03 -12.96 12.13
N PHE A 215 -9.66 -12.82 10.85
CA PHE A 215 -9.78 -11.55 10.14
C PHE A 215 -11.22 -11.34 9.67
N THR A 216 -11.71 -10.10 9.78
CA THR A 216 -12.95 -9.69 9.12
C THR A 216 -12.85 -9.87 7.60
N PRO A 217 -13.97 -9.95 6.86
CA PRO A 217 -13.94 -10.10 5.40
C PRO A 217 -13.14 -8.99 4.68
N VAL A 218 -13.21 -7.76 5.21
CA VAL A 218 -12.44 -6.61 4.72
C VAL A 218 -10.95 -6.81 4.95
N GLN A 219 -10.55 -7.09 6.21
CA GLN A 219 -9.15 -7.33 6.57
C GLN A 219 -8.55 -8.50 5.77
N ARG A 220 -9.30 -9.60 5.64
CA ARG A 220 -8.87 -10.78 4.89
C ARG A 220 -8.65 -10.46 3.42
N SER A 221 -9.57 -9.72 2.79
CA SER A 221 -9.45 -9.33 1.39
C SER A 221 -8.23 -8.44 1.17
N VAL A 222 -8.07 -7.38 1.98
CA VAL A 222 -6.93 -6.45 1.91
C VAL A 222 -5.61 -7.20 2.11
N CYS A 223 -5.51 -8.03 3.16
CA CYS A 223 -4.30 -8.79 3.45
C CYS A 223 -3.91 -9.74 2.32
N LEU A 224 -4.86 -10.54 1.79
CA LEU A 224 -4.58 -11.49 0.71
C LEU A 224 -4.14 -10.80 -0.57
N VAL A 225 -4.81 -9.71 -0.96
CA VAL A 225 -4.49 -8.97 -2.19
C VAL A 225 -3.13 -8.29 -2.06
N GLY A 226 -2.80 -7.72 -0.90
CA GLY A 226 -1.48 -7.14 -0.63
C GLY A 226 -0.36 -8.17 -0.64
N LEU A 227 -0.55 -9.33 0.02
CA LEU A 227 0.43 -10.43 0.02
C LEU A 227 0.64 -11.00 -1.38
N GLY A 228 -0.44 -11.24 -2.12
CA GLY A 228 -0.37 -11.76 -3.48
C GLY A 228 0.35 -10.80 -4.42
N GLY A 229 0.00 -9.51 -4.39
CA GLY A 229 0.70 -8.48 -5.15
C GLY A 229 2.19 -8.38 -4.79
N SER A 230 2.52 -8.46 -3.50
CA SER A 230 3.91 -8.46 -3.03
C SER A 230 4.69 -9.66 -3.58
N LEU A 231 4.09 -10.85 -3.59
CA LEU A 231 4.73 -12.05 -4.16
C LEU A 231 4.95 -11.93 -5.67
N VAL A 232 4.03 -11.31 -6.41
CA VAL A 232 4.22 -11.05 -7.85
C VAL A 232 5.45 -10.17 -8.09
N LEU A 233 5.53 -9.03 -7.39
CA LEU A 233 6.65 -8.09 -7.53
C LEU A 233 7.97 -8.70 -7.03
N PHE A 234 7.94 -9.44 -5.92
CA PHE A 234 9.09 -10.18 -5.43
C PHE A 234 9.58 -11.23 -6.43
N GLY A 235 8.66 -11.89 -7.15
CA GLY A 235 8.98 -12.81 -8.24
C GLY A 235 9.79 -12.15 -9.35
N ALA A 236 9.47 -10.90 -9.71
CA ALA A 236 10.23 -10.12 -10.68
C ALA A 236 11.65 -9.84 -10.18
N LEU A 237 11.81 -9.45 -8.91
CA LEU A 237 13.12 -9.25 -8.28
C LEU A 237 13.95 -10.54 -8.25
N CYS A 238 13.33 -11.69 -7.97
CA CYS A 238 14.02 -12.98 -8.06
C CYS A 238 14.46 -13.31 -9.50
N SER A 239 13.67 -12.94 -10.50
CA SER A 239 14.05 -13.09 -11.91
C SER A 239 15.22 -12.17 -12.30
N TYR A 240 15.24 -10.94 -11.79
CA TYR A 240 16.40 -10.03 -11.93
C TYR A 240 17.65 -10.66 -11.29
N ALA A 241 17.57 -11.06 -10.02
CA ALA A 241 18.71 -11.62 -9.29
C ALA A 241 19.23 -12.93 -9.90
N ALA A 242 18.36 -13.74 -10.52
CA ALA A 242 18.75 -14.95 -11.23
C ALA A 242 19.44 -14.66 -12.57
N THR A 243 19.18 -13.50 -13.17
CA THR A 243 19.76 -13.05 -14.44
C THR A 243 21.08 -12.29 -14.22
N PHE A 244 21.14 -11.47 -13.16
CA PHE A 244 22.29 -10.61 -12.82
C PHE A 244 22.79 -10.91 -11.39
N PRO A 245 23.41 -12.08 -11.14
CA PRO A 245 23.82 -12.48 -9.79
C PRO A 245 24.96 -11.63 -9.22
N ASP A 246 25.79 -11.03 -10.08
CA ASP A 246 26.94 -10.22 -9.67
C ASP A 246 26.54 -8.85 -9.08
N ASP A 247 25.33 -8.35 -9.40
CA ASP A 247 24.78 -7.12 -8.84
C ASP A 247 24.28 -7.30 -7.40
N LEU A 248 24.15 -8.55 -6.93
CA LEU A 248 23.46 -8.87 -5.70
C LEU A 248 24.33 -8.64 -4.46
N THR A 249 24.04 -7.57 -3.72
CA THR A 249 24.70 -7.27 -2.44
C THR A 249 23.75 -7.54 -1.27
N LEU A 250 23.92 -8.67 -0.58
CA LEU A 250 22.98 -9.16 0.45
C LEU A 250 23.24 -8.67 1.88
N TRP A 251 24.46 -8.21 2.19
CA TRP A 251 24.80 -7.79 3.56
C TRP A 251 23.91 -6.66 4.12
N PRO A 252 23.38 -5.69 3.32
CA PRO A 252 22.49 -4.66 3.84
C PRO A 252 21.22 -5.23 4.46
N LEU A 253 20.72 -6.39 4.00
CA LEU A 253 19.56 -7.05 4.60
C LEU A 253 19.81 -7.43 6.06
N ALA A 254 21.03 -7.86 6.39
CA ALA A 254 21.39 -8.19 7.77
C ALA A 254 21.33 -6.96 8.69
N VAL A 255 21.63 -5.78 8.16
CA VAL A 255 21.56 -4.51 8.91
C VAL A 255 20.13 -3.98 8.95
N VAL A 256 19.45 -3.90 7.81
CA VAL A 256 18.13 -3.26 7.69
C VAL A 256 17.02 -4.12 8.30
N ILE A 257 17.11 -5.46 8.23
CA ILE A 257 16.12 -6.37 8.83
C ILE A 257 16.64 -6.92 10.16
N GLY A 258 17.88 -7.41 10.17
CA GLY A 258 18.44 -8.12 11.32
C GLY A 258 18.58 -7.24 12.55
N LEU A 259 19.14 -6.03 12.41
CA LEU A 259 19.36 -5.14 13.56
C LEU A 259 18.02 -4.65 14.17
N PRO A 260 17.03 -4.17 13.40
CA PRO A 260 15.70 -3.85 13.93
C PRO A 260 14.98 -5.05 14.54
N ALA A 261 15.09 -6.24 13.95
CA ALA A 261 14.48 -7.45 14.52
C ALA A 261 15.08 -7.82 15.89
N VAL A 262 16.41 -7.72 16.03
CA VAL A 262 17.08 -7.94 17.33
C VAL A 262 16.65 -6.89 18.34
N LEU A 263 16.55 -5.62 17.94
CA LEU A 263 16.08 -4.54 18.81
C LEU A 263 14.64 -4.79 19.27
N ALA A 264 13.73 -5.08 18.33
CA ALA A 264 12.33 -5.38 18.62
C ALA A 264 12.19 -6.60 19.55
N TYR A 265 12.98 -7.65 19.31
CA TYR A 265 13.01 -8.83 20.18
C TYR A 265 13.47 -8.48 21.60
N LYS A 266 14.53 -7.68 21.75
CA LYS A 266 14.98 -7.21 23.07
C LYS A 266 13.94 -6.36 23.77
N MET A 267 13.32 -5.41 23.06
CA MET A 267 12.24 -4.58 23.60
C MET A 267 11.06 -5.44 24.07
N HIS A 268 10.67 -6.45 23.28
CA HIS A 268 9.62 -7.39 23.65
C HIS A 268 9.99 -8.20 24.89
N GLN A 269 11.20 -8.76 24.97
CA GLN A 269 11.64 -9.52 26.14
C GLN A 269 11.66 -8.68 27.42
N ILE A 270 12.10 -7.42 27.33
CA ILE A 270 12.16 -6.50 28.48
C ILE A 270 10.74 -6.07 28.89
N GLY A 271 9.85 -5.84 27.93
CA GLY A 271 8.47 -5.38 28.18
C GLY A 271 7.51 -6.48 28.66
N LEU A 272 7.78 -7.74 28.34
CA LEU A 272 6.87 -8.86 28.61
C LEU A 272 6.48 -9.00 30.10
N PRO A 273 7.41 -8.94 31.08
CA PRO A 273 7.05 -9.05 32.50
C PRO A 273 6.12 -7.92 32.97
N ALA A 274 6.42 -6.68 32.58
CA ALA A 274 5.60 -5.52 32.93
C ALA A 274 4.22 -5.60 32.27
N ALA A 275 4.15 -6.03 31.01
CA ALA A 275 2.89 -6.25 30.32
C ALA A 275 2.06 -7.37 30.98
N SER A 276 2.68 -8.46 31.43
CA SER A 276 1.99 -9.52 32.16
C SER A 276 1.46 -9.05 33.52
N GLU A 277 2.22 -8.25 34.27
CA GLU A 277 1.78 -7.71 35.56
C GLU A 277 0.58 -6.76 35.39
N LEU A 278 0.60 -5.91 34.36
CA LEU A 278 -0.54 -5.06 34.02
C LEU A 278 -1.77 -5.89 33.65
N ALA A 279 -1.59 -6.93 32.83
CA ALA A 279 -2.68 -7.81 32.40
C ALA A 279 -3.31 -8.58 33.57
N GLU A 280 -2.51 -9.08 34.53
CA GLU A 280 -3.01 -9.72 35.76
C GLU A 280 -3.88 -8.78 36.60
N ARG A 281 -3.61 -7.47 36.56
CA ARG A 281 -4.39 -6.43 37.23
C ARG A 281 -5.57 -5.93 36.40
N GLY A 282 -5.83 -6.52 35.22
CA GLY A 282 -6.92 -6.14 34.32
C GLY A 282 -6.63 -4.90 33.47
N PHE A 283 -5.37 -4.46 33.40
CA PHE A 283 -4.95 -3.32 32.59
C PHE A 283 -4.34 -3.77 31.26
N VAL A 284 -4.58 -2.98 30.21
CA VAL A 284 -3.95 -3.18 28.90
C VAL A 284 -2.74 -2.25 28.83
N ALA A 285 -1.57 -2.82 28.57
CA ALA A 285 -0.34 -2.05 28.45
C ALA A 285 -0.48 -0.94 27.39
N GLY A 286 -0.14 0.30 27.76
CA GLY A 286 -0.24 1.47 26.89
C GLY A 286 -1.62 2.15 26.86
N ILE A 287 -2.61 1.66 27.60
CA ILE A 287 -3.93 2.29 27.74
C ILE A 287 -4.14 2.70 29.20
N LEU A 288 -4.25 4.01 29.45
CA LEU A 288 -4.59 4.51 30.79
C LEU A 288 -6.08 4.23 31.08
N PRO A 289 -6.40 3.63 32.24
CA PRO A 289 -7.77 3.46 32.68
C PRO A 289 -8.48 4.81 32.80
N PRO A 290 -9.80 4.88 32.59
CA PRO A 290 -10.57 6.12 32.77
C PRO A 290 -10.44 6.76 34.16
N SER A 291 -9.99 5.99 35.16
CA SER A 291 -9.80 6.42 36.54
C SER A 291 -8.37 6.84 36.89
N MET A 292 -7.41 6.78 35.95
CA MET A 292 -6.02 7.22 36.16
C MET A 292 -5.69 8.37 35.21
N THR A 293 -4.99 9.38 35.74
CA THR A 293 -4.38 10.47 34.96
C THR A 293 -2.88 10.24 34.82
N GLU A 294 -2.22 10.86 33.84
CA GLU A 294 -0.75 10.73 33.64
C GLU A 294 0.09 11.12 34.87
N ASP A 295 -0.49 11.89 35.79
CA ASP A 295 0.14 12.36 37.03
C ASP A 295 0.02 11.38 38.23
N GLU A 296 -0.69 10.24 38.08
CA GLU A 296 -0.87 9.20 39.11
C GLU A 296 -0.38 7.82 38.63
#